data_AF-A0A1I6WQE7-F1
#
_entry.id   AF-A0A1I6WQE7-F1
#
_cell.length_a   1.000
_cell.length_b   1.000
_cell.length_c   1.000
_cell.angle_alpha   90.00
_cell.angle_beta   90.00
_cell.angle_gamma   90.00
#
_symmetry.space_group_name_H-M   'P 1'
#
loop_
_entity.id
_entity.type
_entity.pdbx_description
1 polymer ?
#
loop_
_entity_poly.entity_id
_entity_poly.type
_entity_poly.pdbx_seq_one_letter_code
_entity_poly.pdbx_strand_id
1 'polypeptide(L)'
;MHNEMNLLSDEQIISFITNGFVVLHNELPSALHQNVMKQIDYVLQNEGNPGNNILPRVPDIQRFFDTPTVKGALTSVLGPDYYMHPHRHMHYNQPGNQAPGGGQWHKDGYWSSMRSHRPWWVMMFYYTQDITEEMGPTAIMPGSQYNEKFPNEAVILPTGKAGTIALVHFDIWHKASLNTSNLDRYMLKFQFVRLQAPQSPSWNHTNGTPAFPVEAPSAHLNLWHDAWNWLRGEKSFKPVITGNEDEVQALIEELASEDAIRRGRAADELGLMGEAASAAASKLAALISDTVEDVALNAVYALGHIGSAGMQVLLTTLKEGSKLTAQRAAYGLQAAGAAAVPSLIDVLQHAEENSRALAAFVLGMAGIQAEPAVPALIAALADASEWVRRNAVESLGMIGGAIELAIPALVRVMEEAVEQEHSENETAGNGDYYVHNQDYIKNKIGYTAALSLLRIGKLGDPDLVVTGLQTGLLSSDRYTRAYAFEALTAIRTDKAVDVLISQYRAARWCPDTHKASTF
;
A
#
# COMPACT_ATOMS: atom_id res chain seq x y z
N MET A 1 10.72 -31.47 5.36
CA MET A 1 11.00 -30.44 6.38
C MET A 1 10.22 -29.21 5.97
N HIS A 2 9.14 -28.87 6.67
CA HIS A 2 8.57 -27.53 6.55
C HIS A 2 9.64 -26.58 7.05
N ASN A 3 10.25 -25.82 6.14
CA ASN A 3 11.22 -24.81 6.53
C ASN A 3 10.42 -23.73 7.28
N GLU A 4 10.55 -23.68 8.60
CA GLU A 4 9.89 -22.65 9.41
C GLU A 4 10.28 -21.27 8.86
N MET A 5 9.29 -20.42 8.65
CA MET A 5 9.54 -19.05 8.16
C MET A 5 10.24 -18.25 9.26
N ASN A 6 11.19 -17.39 8.86
CA ASN A 6 11.81 -16.44 9.79
C ASN A 6 10.91 -15.22 9.93
N LEU A 7 9.89 -15.32 10.80
CA LEU A 7 8.96 -14.23 11.07
C LEU A 7 9.65 -13.09 11.83
N LEU A 8 9.17 -11.86 11.62
CA LEU A 8 9.65 -10.67 12.31
C LEU A 8 9.25 -10.70 13.79
N SER A 9 10.06 -10.09 14.65
CA SER A 9 9.72 -9.86 16.06
C SER A 9 8.81 -8.64 16.24
N ASP A 10 8.27 -8.47 17.46
CA ASP A 10 7.53 -7.27 17.85
C ASP A 10 8.37 -5.99 17.61
N GLU A 11 9.66 -5.99 17.97
CA GLU A 11 10.54 -4.84 17.79
C GLU A 11 10.74 -4.48 16.31
N GLN A 12 10.81 -5.48 15.44
CA GLN A 12 10.93 -5.26 14.00
C GLN A 12 9.64 -4.71 13.39
N ILE A 13 8.46 -5.17 13.86
CA ILE A 13 7.18 -4.60 13.44
C ILE A 13 7.00 -3.18 13.98
N ILE A 14 7.40 -2.91 15.23
CA ILE A 14 7.42 -1.56 15.79
C ILE A 14 8.32 -0.66 14.95
N SER A 15 9.55 -1.09 14.63
CA SER A 15 10.45 -0.33 13.76
C SER A 15 9.85 -0.11 12.36
N PHE A 16 9.14 -1.10 11.81
CA PHE A 16 8.47 -0.94 10.53
C PHE A 16 7.36 0.12 10.60
N ILE A 17 6.56 0.14 11.67
CA ILE A 17 5.50 1.13 11.88
C ILE A 17 6.08 2.53 12.10
N THR A 18 7.09 2.67 12.95
CA THR A 18 7.63 4.00 13.32
C THR A 18 8.56 4.55 12.24
N ASN A 19 9.43 3.72 11.68
CA ASN A 19 10.47 4.16 10.74
C ASN A 19 10.10 3.87 9.28
N GLY A 20 9.09 3.05 9.02
CA GLY A 20 8.66 2.70 7.66
C GLY A 20 9.55 1.65 6.97
N PHE A 21 10.52 1.04 7.65
CA PHE A 21 11.35 -0.01 7.06
C PHE A 21 11.98 -0.97 8.08
N VAL A 22 12.45 -2.12 7.57
CA VAL A 22 13.33 -3.07 8.24
C VAL A 22 14.42 -3.52 7.28
N VAL A 23 15.66 -3.61 7.75
CA VAL A 23 16.77 -4.20 6.98
C VAL A 23 16.95 -5.66 7.40
N LEU A 24 17.01 -6.52 6.40
CA LEU A 24 17.14 -7.97 6.53
C LEU A 24 18.35 -8.45 5.73
N HIS A 25 18.81 -9.67 6.03
CA HIS A 25 19.86 -10.31 5.26
C HIS A 25 19.44 -11.72 4.85
N ASN A 26 19.59 -12.02 3.56
CA ASN A 26 19.30 -13.32 3.00
C ASN A 26 20.61 -14.08 2.74
N GLU A 27 20.86 -15.13 3.52
CA GLU A 27 22.04 -15.97 3.41
C GLU A 27 21.91 -16.94 2.23
N LEU A 28 22.30 -16.47 1.05
CA LEU A 28 22.34 -17.27 -0.17
C LEU A 28 23.78 -17.48 -0.64
N PRO A 29 24.07 -18.58 -1.36
CA PRO A 29 25.41 -18.83 -1.88
C PRO A 29 25.88 -17.69 -2.79
N SER A 30 27.10 -17.18 -2.59
CA SER A 30 27.64 -16.07 -3.39
C SER A 30 27.66 -16.39 -4.90
N ALA A 31 27.79 -17.66 -5.28
CA ALA A 31 27.72 -18.11 -6.67
C ALA A 31 26.36 -17.81 -7.32
N LEU A 32 25.25 -17.87 -6.56
CA LEU A 32 23.92 -17.53 -7.07
C LEU A 32 23.82 -16.04 -7.36
N HIS A 33 24.26 -15.19 -6.43
CA HIS A 33 24.31 -13.74 -6.64
C HIS A 33 25.16 -13.37 -7.86
N GLN A 34 26.34 -13.96 -7.99
CA GLN A 34 27.22 -13.76 -9.15
C GLN A 34 26.57 -14.22 -10.47
N ASN A 35 25.85 -15.35 -10.47
CA ASN A 35 25.17 -15.83 -11.68
C ASN A 35 24.02 -14.90 -12.09
N VAL A 36 23.23 -14.42 -11.13
CA VAL A 36 22.16 -13.45 -11.38
C VAL A 36 22.72 -12.15 -11.91
N MET A 37 23.80 -11.62 -11.33
CA MET A 37 24.45 -10.40 -11.83
C MET A 37 24.95 -10.57 -13.26
N LYS A 38 25.60 -11.69 -13.61
CA LYS A 38 26.03 -11.97 -15.00
C LYS A 38 24.86 -12.00 -15.98
N GLN A 39 23.72 -12.57 -15.58
CA GLN A 39 22.51 -12.57 -16.40
C GLN A 39 21.94 -11.15 -16.56
N ILE A 40 21.88 -10.37 -15.48
CA ILE A 40 21.44 -8.97 -15.51
C ILE A 40 22.34 -8.14 -16.44
N ASP A 41 23.66 -8.29 -16.31
CA ASP A 41 24.65 -7.61 -17.16
C ASP A 41 24.43 -7.95 -18.63
N TYR A 42 24.29 -9.24 -18.94
CA TYR A 42 24.03 -9.68 -20.31
C TYR A 42 22.78 -9.01 -20.88
N VAL A 43 21.67 -9.02 -20.12
CA VAL A 43 20.39 -8.43 -20.56
C VAL A 43 20.55 -6.93 -20.79
N LEU A 44 21.13 -6.21 -19.84
CA LEU A 44 21.32 -4.76 -19.94
C LEU A 44 22.14 -4.37 -21.16
N GLN A 45 23.26 -5.06 -21.38
CA GLN A 45 24.21 -4.69 -22.42
C GLN A 45 23.71 -5.08 -23.82
N ASN A 46 22.92 -6.15 -23.95
CA ASN A 46 22.47 -6.66 -25.25
C ASN A 46 21.02 -6.27 -25.61
N GLU A 47 20.16 -6.04 -24.61
CA GLU A 47 18.71 -5.84 -24.80
C GLU A 47 18.20 -4.52 -24.18
N GLY A 48 18.98 -3.88 -23.30
CA GLY A 48 18.56 -2.71 -22.53
C GLY A 48 17.85 -3.08 -21.23
N ASN A 49 17.20 -2.11 -20.58
CA ASN A 49 16.49 -2.35 -19.31
C ASN A 49 15.21 -3.18 -19.56
N PRO A 50 15.09 -4.39 -18.99
CA PRO A 50 13.94 -5.26 -19.22
C PRO A 50 12.67 -4.83 -18.48
N GLY A 51 12.76 -3.85 -17.56
CA GLY A 51 11.63 -3.36 -16.77
C GLY A 51 10.90 -4.49 -16.05
N ASN A 52 9.57 -4.53 -16.20
CA ASN A 52 8.72 -5.57 -15.60
C ASN A 52 9.02 -6.99 -16.13
N ASN A 53 9.83 -7.17 -17.18
CA ASN A 53 10.21 -8.49 -17.70
C ASN A 53 11.48 -9.07 -17.06
N ILE A 54 12.05 -8.40 -16.04
CA ILE A 54 13.28 -8.88 -15.39
C ILE A 54 13.18 -10.31 -14.85
N LEU A 55 12.06 -10.71 -14.24
CA LEU A 55 11.92 -12.05 -13.67
C LEU A 55 11.83 -13.14 -14.76
N PRO A 56 10.99 -13.04 -15.81
CA PRO A 56 11.06 -13.95 -16.94
C PRO A 56 12.43 -13.99 -17.62
N ARG A 57 13.15 -12.85 -17.66
CA ARG A 57 14.44 -12.74 -18.35
C ARG A 57 15.62 -13.26 -17.54
N VAL A 58 15.53 -13.18 -16.21
CA VAL A 58 16.53 -13.65 -15.24
C VAL A 58 15.81 -14.49 -14.16
N PRO A 59 15.38 -15.71 -14.51
CA PRO A 59 14.48 -16.51 -13.66
C PRO A 59 15.11 -16.91 -12.31
N ASP A 60 16.44 -16.98 -12.21
CA ASP A 60 17.14 -17.25 -10.95
C ASP A 60 16.84 -16.23 -9.85
N ILE A 61 16.39 -15.01 -10.19
CA ILE A 61 15.95 -14.00 -9.22
C ILE A 61 14.82 -14.53 -8.32
N GLN A 62 13.97 -15.42 -8.83
CA GLN A 62 12.87 -16.02 -8.05
C GLN A 62 13.39 -16.67 -6.76
N ARG A 63 14.59 -17.27 -6.81
CA ARG A 63 15.22 -17.93 -5.67
C ARG A 63 15.54 -16.97 -4.52
N PHE A 64 15.67 -15.67 -4.78
CA PHE A 64 15.84 -14.66 -3.74
C PHE A 64 14.59 -14.53 -2.87
N PHE A 65 13.40 -14.65 -3.49
CA PHE A 65 12.11 -14.47 -2.83
C PHE A 65 11.55 -15.75 -2.22
N ASP A 66 12.13 -16.90 -2.55
CA ASP A 66 11.67 -18.20 -2.04
C ASP A 66 12.22 -18.59 -0.67
N THR A 67 13.05 -17.74 -0.08
CA THR A 67 13.76 -18.01 1.19
C THR A 67 12.86 -17.81 2.41
N PRO A 68 13.12 -18.52 3.53
CA PRO A 68 12.40 -18.31 4.79
C PRO A 68 12.46 -16.88 5.33
N THR A 69 13.57 -16.17 5.12
CA THR A 69 13.72 -14.76 5.51
C THR A 69 12.78 -13.85 4.73
N VAL A 70 12.73 -13.99 3.40
CA VAL A 70 11.87 -13.13 2.58
C VAL A 70 10.40 -13.46 2.79
N LYS A 71 10.04 -14.75 2.75
CA LYS A 71 8.67 -15.20 3.00
C LYS A 71 8.22 -14.81 4.41
N GLY A 72 9.05 -15.04 5.43
CA GLY A 72 8.71 -14.70 6.81
C GLY A 72 8.51 -13.21 7.03
N ALA A 73 9.35 -12.35 6.44
CA ALA A 73 9.19 -10.91 6.53
C ALA A 73 7.94 -10.39 5.80
N LEU A 74 7.68 -10.87 4.58
CA LEU A 74 6.47 -10.50 3.84
C LEU A 74 5.22 -10.99 4.55
N THR A 75 5.21 -12.24 5.06
CA THR A 75 4.10 -12.79 5.84
C THR A 75 3.87 -11.98 7.11
N SER A 76 4.92 -11.54 7.80
CA SER A 76 4.80 -10.75 9.03
C SER A 76 4.10 -9.41 8.82
N VAL A 77 4.32 -8.75 7.67
CA VAL A 77 3.77 -7.41 7.38
C VAL A 77 2.48 -7.46 6.56
N LEU A 78 2.37 -8.38 5.59
CA LEU A 78 1.25 -8.48 4.64
C LEU A 78 0.29 -9.64 4.93
N GLY A 79 0.62 -10.53 5.87
CA GLY A 79 -0.12 -11.78 6.10
C GLY A 79 0.29 -12.91 5.13
N PRO A 80 -0.21 -14.14 5.34
CA PRO A 80 0.21 -15.32 4.58
C PRO A 80 -0.24 -15.31 3.11
N ASP A 81 -1.35 -14.65 2.80
CA ASP A 81 -1.96 -14.58 1.46
C ASP A 81 -1.52 -13.30 0.71
N TYR A 82 -0.22 -13.00 0.67
CA TYR A 82 0.29 -11.85 -0.08
C TYR A 82 0.55 -12.19 -1.56
N TYR A 83 0.59 -11.16 -2.40
CA TYR A 83 0.85 -11.24 -3.83
C TYR A 83 2.11 -10.44 -4.22
N MET A 84 2.96 -10.97 -5.09
CA MET A 84 4.08 -10.23 -5.70
C MET A 84 3.57 -9.43 -6.90
N HIS A 85 3.47 -8.11 -6.74
CA HIS A 85 3.00 -7.22 -7.79
C HIS A 85 3.88 -7.32 -9.06
N PRO A 86 3.31 -7.27 -10.27
CA PRO A 86 4.08 -7.47 -11.51
C PRO A 86 4.89 -6.23 -11.88
N HIS A 87 4.65 -5.08 -11.22
CA HIS A 87 5.54 -3.94 -11.33
C HIS A 87 6.81 -4.18 -10.53
N ARG A 88 7.93 -4.19 -11.25
CA ARG A 88 9.26 -4.44 -10.72
C ARG A 88 10.26 -3.67 -11.55
N HIS A 89 11.34 -3.25 -10.91
CA HIS A 89 12.36 -2.45 -11.55
C HIS A 89 13.73 -2.92 -11.13
N MET A 90 14.66 -2.95 -12.08
CA MET A 90 16.06 -3.19 -11.81
C MET A 90 16.80 -1.86 -11.97
N HIS A 91 17.35 -1.38 -10.85
CA HIS A 91 18.10 -0.14 -10.76
C HIS A 91 19.58 -0.42 -10.96
N TYR A 92 20.08 -0.08 -12.15
CA TYR A 92 21.49 -0.03 -12.48
C TYR A 92 22.08 1.35 -12.14
N ASN A 93 23.20 1.40 -11.42
CA ASN A 93 23.86 2.64 -11.03
C ASN A 93 25.37 2.55 -11.17
N GLN A 94 25.89 3.33 -12.13
CA GLN A 94 27.31 3.34 -12.48
C GLN A 94 28.08 4.36 -11.62
N PRO A 95 29.39 4.14 -11.41
CA PRO A 95 30.30 5.14 -10.84
C PRO A 95 30.14 6.51 -11.48
N GLY A 96 29.91 7.54 -10.67
CA GLY A 96 29.80 8.94 -11.11
C GLY A 96 28.60 9.25 -12.01
N ASN A 97 27.71 8.29 -12.25
CA ASN A 97 26.45 8.54 -12.95
C ASN A 97 25.44 9.15 -11.95
N GLN A 98 24.57 10.04 -12.44
CA GLN A 98 23.68 10.95 -11.70
C GLN A 98 24.28 12.31 -11.33
N ALA A 99 23.39 13.29 -11.14
CA ALA A 99 23.76 14.60 -10.61
C ALA A 99 24.33 14.47 -9.18
N PRO A 100 25.19 15.40 -8.73
CA PRO A 100 25.61 15.47 -7.34
C PRO A 100 24.40 15.43 -6.40
N GLY A 101 24.39 14.47 -5.47
CA GLY A 101 23.24 14.21 -4.58
C GLY A 101 22.30 13.09 -5.01
N GLY A 102 22.46 12.51 -6.21
CA GLY A 102 21.68 11.36 -6.70
C GLY A 102 20.38 11.72 -7.42
N GLY A 103 19.39 10.82 -7.37
CA GLY A 103 18.05 11.02 -7.93
C GLY A 103 17.18 11.98 -7.10
N GLN A 104 15.97 12.26 -7.57
CA GLN A 104 15.00 13.07 -6.82
C GLN A 104 14.28 12.26 -5.76
N TRP A 105 13.99 12.87 -4.61
CA TRP A 105 13.10 12.31 -3.59
C TRP A 105 11.70 12.13 -4.14
N HIS A 106 11.14 10.94 -3.98
CA HIS A 106 9.79 10.63 -4.41
C HIS A 106 9.16 9.55 -3.53
N LYS A 107 7.83 9.46 -3.62
CA LYS A 107 7.05 8.27 -3.28
C LYS A 107 6.62 7.59 -4.58
N ASP A 108 6.49 6.28 -4.56
CA ASP A 108 5.91 5.57 -5.70
C ASP A 108 4.44 5.97 -5.89
N GLY A 109 4.00 5.92 -7.14
CA GLY A 109 2.61 6.16 -7.48
C GLY A 109 1.76 4.94 -7.09
N TYR A 110 0.72 5.19 -6.30
CA TYR A 110 -0.43 4.31 -6.23
C TYR A 110 -1.42 4.72 -7.33
N TRP A 111 -2.22 3.78 -7.83
CA TRP A 111 -3.16 4.11 -8.90
C TRP A 111 -4.29 5.02 -8.42
N SER A 112 -4.65 4.91 -7.13
CA SER A 112 -5.48 5.90 -6.45
C SER A 112 -4.59 7.00 -5.88
N SER A 113 -5.04 8.25 -5.93
CA SER A 113 -4.42 9.32 -5.14
C SER A 113 -4.53 9.08 -3.64
N MET A 114 -5.42 8.18 -3.23
CA MET A 114 -5.62 7.79 -1.85
C MET A 114 -4.52 6.82 -1.39
N ARG A 115 -3.70 7.29 -0.44
CA ARG A 115 -2.71 6.47 0.26
C ARG A 115 -3.32 5.90 1.52
N SER A 116 -2.83 4.74 1.98
CA SER A 116 -3.23 4.15 3.25
C SER A 116 -2.04 4.11 4.20
N HIS A 117 -2.24 4.57 5.44
CA HIS A 117 -1.22 4.43 6.48
C HIS A 117 -1.10 2.99 7.02
N ARG A 118 -2.07 2.12 6.68
CA ARG A 118 -2.01 0.69 7.00
C ARG A 118 -1.27 -0.04 5.86
N PRO A 119 -0.35 -0.98 6.17
CA PRO A 119 0.52 -1.59 5.17
C PRO A 119 -0.21 -2.64 4.31
N TRP A 120 -1.00 -2.17 3.35
CA TRP A 120 -1.54 -2.99 2.28
C TRP A 120 -0.51 -3.30 1.20
N TRP A 121 0.53 -2.47 1.13
CA TRP A 121 1.60 -2.56 0.14
C TRP A 121 2.95 -2.37 0.81
N VAL A 122 3.94 -3.11 0.32
CA VAL A 122 5.35 -2.92 0.68
C VAL A 122 6.23 -3.03 -0.56
N MET A 123 7.44 -2.50 -0.46
CA MET A 123 8.49 -2.69 -1.45
C MET A 123 9.68 -3.40 -0.83
N MET A 124 10.39 -4.20 -1.62
CA MET A 124 11.71 -4.73 -1.25
C MET A 124 12.76 -4.17 -2.19
N PHE A 125 13.81 -3.59 -1.61
CA PHE A 125 15.06 -3.25 -2.31
C PHE A 125 16.09 -4.33 -2.00
N TYR A 126 16.36 -5.20 -2.96
CA TYR A 126 17.28 -6.32 -2.82
C TYR A 126 18.62 -5.99 -3.49
N TYR A 127 19.71 -6.11 -2.74
CA TYR A 127 21.07 -5.88 -3.25
C TYR A 127 21.75 -7.22 -3.58
N THR A 128 22.16 -7.38 -4.84
CA THR A 128 22.77 -8.63 -5.34
C THR A 128 24.26 -8.75 -5.06
N GLN A 129 24.83 -7.78 -4.35
CA GLN A 129 26.26 -7.64 -4.08
C GLN A 129 26.47 -6.99 -2.71
N ASP A 130 27.68 -7.12 -2.17
CA ASP A 130 28.08 -6.32 -1.02
C ASP A 130 27.86 -4.84 -1.35
N ILE A 131 27.22 -4.12 -0.43
CA ILE A 131 26.77 -2.76 -0.65
C ILE A 131 27.32 -1.86 0.47
N THR A 132 28.16 -0.91 0.09
CA THR A 132 28.74 0.11 0.98
C THR A 132 28.05 1.45 0.75
N GLU A 133 28.27 2.42 1.64
CA GLU A 133 27.72 3.78 1.46
C GLU A 133 28.23 4.43 0.17
N GLU A 134 29.50 4.23 -0.18
CA GLU A 134 30.13 4.75 -1.40
C GLU A 134 29.46 4.22 -2.68
N MET A 135 28.87 3.03 -2.64
CA MET A 135 28.14 2.47 -3.79
C MET A 135 26.76 3.11 -4.00
N GLY A 136 26.33 3.96 -3.06
CA GLY A 136 25.06 4.68 -3.13
C GLY A 136 23.86 3.74 -3.15
N PRO A 137 23.57 3.02 -2.05
CA PRO A 137 22.30 2.32 -1.90
C PRO A 137 21.14 3.32 -1.99
N THR A 138 19.94 2.82 -2.28
CA THR A 138 18.73 3.65 -2.27
C THR A 138 18.58 4.30 -0.91
N ALA A 139 18.62 5.63 -0.89
CA ALA A 139 18.42 6.42 0.31
C ALA A 139 16.96 6.33 0.73
N ILE A 140 16.76 6.12 2.04
CA ILE A 140 15.45 6.03 2.68
C ILE A 140 15.36 7.15 3.72
N MET A 141 14.19 7.78 3.82
CA MET A 141 13.88 8.75 4.87
C MET A 141 12.96 8.08 5.90
N PRO A 142 13.49 7.70 7.08
CA PRO A 142 12.70 7.04 8.12
C PRO A 142 11.49 7.88 8.55
N GLY A 143 10.38 7.23 8.90
CA GLY A 143 9.17 7.89 9.45
C GLY A 143 8.29 8.62 8.42
N SER A 144 8.83 8.84 7.22
CA SER A 144 8.21 9.68 6.20
C SER A 144 7.00 9.05 5.46
N GLN A 145 6.65 7.80 5.78
CA GLN A 145 5.55 7.07 5.15
C GLN A 145 4.19 7.74 5.35
N TYR A 146 4.01 8.48 6.44
CA TYR A 146 2.75 9.15 6.79
C TYR A 146 2.64 10.58 6.26
N ASN A 147 3.76 11.23 5.88
CA ASN A 147 3.73 12.59 5.36
C ASN A 147 3.38 12.65 3.87
N GLU A 148 2.37 13.43 3.50
CA GLU A 148 2.08 13.75 2.10
C GLU A 148 3.16 14.67 1.52
N LYS A 149 3.66 15.61 2.31
CA LYS A 149 4.74 16.52 1.90
C LYS A 149 6.10 15.90 2.17
N PHE A 150 7.11 16.35 1.43
CA PHE A 150 8.50 15.96 1.67
C PHE A 150 8.97 16.57 3.01
N PRO A 151 9.26 15.77 4.05
CA PRO A 151 9.53 16.31 5.38
C PRO A 151 10.99 16.78 5.53
N ASN A 152 11.88 16.39 4.62
CA ASN A 152 13.30 16.78 4.58
C ASN A 152 14.06 16.46 5.88
N GLU A 153 13.91 15.22 6.35
CA GLU A 153 14.48 14.72 7.61
C GLU A 153 15.76 13.88 7.40
N ALA A 154 16.18 13.18 8.46
CA ALA A 154 17.32 12.28 8.47
C ALA A 154 17.21 11.21 7.38
N VAL A 155 18.37 10.81 6.85
CA VAL A 155 18.48 9.87 5.74
C VAL A 155 19.32 8.68 6.17
N ILE A 156 18.90 7.48 5.77
CA ILE A 156 19.66 6.24 5.99
C ILE A 156 20.01 5.57 4.66
N LEU A 157 21.18 4.94 4.65
CA LEU A 157 21.72 4.18 3.54
C LEU A 157 21.83 2.71 3.97
N PRO A 158 20.94 1.80 3.50
CA PRO A 158 21.01 0.40 3.89
C PRO A 158 22.25 -0.25 3.28
N THR A 159 23.23 -0.58 4.13
CA THR A 159 24.50 -1.24 3.76
C THR A 159 24.57 -2.66 4.30
N GLY A 160 25.41 -3.50 3.70
CA GLY A 160 25.56 -4.90 4.13
C GLY A 160 26.17 -5.81 3.06
N LYS A 161 26.06 -7.12 3.29
CA LYS A 161 26.54 -8.16 2.37
C LYS A 161 25.57 -8.42 1.22
N ALA A 162 26.03 -9.08 0.16
CA ALA A 162 25.16 -9.58 -0.92
C ALA A 162 23.97 -10.35 -0.36
N GLY A 163 22.76 -9.98 -0.76
CA GLY A 163 21.52 -10.47 -0.15
C GLY A 163 20.95 -9.58 0.95
N THR A 164 21.51 -8.39 1.17
CA THR A 164 20.87 -7.33 1.98
C THR A 164 19.55 -6.90 1.34
N ILE A 165 18.53 -6.74 2.18
CA ILE A 165 17.16 -6.37 1.77
C ILE A 165 16.71 -5.21 2.64
N ALA A 166 16.25 -4.12 2.03
CA ALA A 166 15.41 -3.15 2.73
C ALA A 166 13.95 -3.45 2.39
N LEU A 167 13.19 -3.95 3.37
CA LEU A 167 11.74 -4.06 3.30
C LEU A 167 11.15 -2.72 3.77
N VAL A 168 10.46 -2.02 2.89
CA VAL A 168 9.98 -0.66 3.15
C VAL A 168 8.46 -0.55 2.96
N HIS A 169 7.83 0.34 3.74
CA HIS A 169 6.47 0.78 3.50
C HIS A 169 6.37 1.41 2.10
N PHE A 170 5.27 1.14 1.40
CA PHE A 170 5.09 1.58 0.02
C PHE A 170 5.24 3.11 -0.14
N ASP A 171 4.67 3.84 0.82
CA ASP A 171 4.67 5.31 0.83
C ASP A 171 5.93 5.95 1.44
N ILE A 172 7.03 5.23 1.65
CA ILE A 172 8.24 5.85 2.19
C ILE A 172 8.90 6.76 1.14
N TRP A 173 9.37 7.94 1.56
CA TRP A 173 10.21 8.78 0.71
C TRP A 173 11.56 8.11 0.50
N HIS A 174 11.93 7.94 -0.77
CA HIS A 174 13.20 7.34 -1.15
C HIS A 174 13.77 7.98 -2.40
N LYS A 175 15.07 7.78 -2.63
CA LYS A 175 15.74 8.21 -3.85
C LYS A 175 16.95 7.35 -4.19
N ALA A 176 17.33 7.36 -5.46
CA ALA A 176 18.65 6.86 -5.84
C ALA A 176 19.75 7.74 -5.23
N SER A 177 20.82 7.11 -4.74
CA SER A 177 22.01 7.81 -4.25
C SER A 177 23.10 7.80 -5.30
N LEU A 178 23.97 8.81 -5.25
CA LEU A 178 25.17 8.87 -6.07
C LEU A 178 26.09 7.69 -5.75
N ASN A 179 26.58 7.01 -6.78
CA ASN A 179 27.61 5.99 -6.63
C ASN A 179 28.99 6.64 -6.81
N THR A 180 29.74 6.78 -5.72
CA THR A 180 31.11 7.31 -5.70
C THR A 180 32.18 6.22 -5.66
N SER A 181 31.78 4.95 -5.64
CA SER A 181 32.69 3.80 -5.74
C SER A 181 33.21 3.62 -7.16
N ASN A 182 34.07 2.62 -7.37
CA ASN A 182 34.53 2.19 -8.69
C ASN A 182 33.78 0.96 -9.24
N LEU A 183 32.66 0.56 -8.63
CA LEU A 183 31.87 -0.62 -9.01
C LEU A 183 30.47 -0.23 -9.47
N ASP A 184 29.96 -0.95 -10.45
CA ASP A 184 28.55 -0.90 -10.83
C ASP A 184 27.67 -1.49 -9.71
N ARG A 185 26.54 -0.84 -9.41
CA ARG A 185 25.55 -1.33 -8.43
C ARG A 185 24.27 -1.80 -9.13
N TYR A 186 23.82 -3.00 -8.77
CA TYR A 186 22.50 -3.52 -9.09
C TYR A 186 21.62 -3.58 -7.84
N MET A 187 20.41 -3.02 -7.94
CA MET A 187 19.36 -3.18 -6.93
C MET A 187 18.06 -3.59 -7.61
N LEU A 188 17.42 -4.63 -7.08
CA LEU A 188 16.14 -5.15 -7.55
C LEU A 188 15.02 -4.60 -6.66
N LYS A 189 14.09 -3.86 -7.25
CA LYS A 189 12.90 -3.29 -6.60
C LYS A 189 11.68 -4.10 -6.98
N PHE A 190 11.03 -4.70 -5.99
CA PHE A 190 9.81 -5.49 -6.14
C PHE A 190 8.73 -4.96 -5.20
N GLN A 191 7.48 -5.01 -5.64
CA GLN A 191 6.30 -4.59 -4.89
C GLN A 191 5.49 -5.81 -4.46
N PHE A 192 4.85 -5.73 -3.29
CA PHE A 192 4.02 -6.79 -2.75
C PHE A 192 2.73 -6.23 -2.16
N VAL A 193 1.65 -6.99 -2.27
CA VAL A 193 0.29 -6.57 -1.92
C VAL A 193 -0.33 -7.56 -0.93
N ARG A 194 -0.93 -7.05 0.13
CA ARG A 194 -1.81 -7.81 1.03
C ARG A 194 -3.16 -8.03 0.35
N LEU A 195 -3.65 -9.28 0.35
CA LEU A 195 -4.96 -9.59 -0.23
C LEU A 195 -6.11 -9.51 0.78
N GLN A 196 -5.83 -9.65 2.08
CA GLN A 196 -6.86 -9.64 3.13
C GLN A 196 -6.45 -8.83 4.34
N ALA A 197 -7.43 -8.16 4.95
CA ALA A 197 -7.22 -7.49 6.23
C ALA A 197 -6.81 -8.52 7.31
N PRO A 198 -5.83 -8.19 8.16
CA PRO A 198 -5.37 -9.06 9.24
C PRO A 198 -6.52 -9.42 10.19
N GLN A 199 -6.57 -10.69 10.59
CA GLN A 199 -7.50 -11.19 11.62
C GLN A 199 -6.79 -11.55 12.94
N SER A 200 -5.47 -11.72 12.86
CA SER A 200 -4.57 -12.00 13.99
C SER A 200 -3.14 -11.63 13.58
N PRO A 201 -2.21 -11.48 14.54
CA PRO A 201 -0.79 -11.29 14.24
C PRO A 201 -0.25 -12.40 13.34
N SER A 202 0.53 -12.01 12.32
CA SER A 202 1.20 -12.93 11.38
C SER A 202 2.73 -12.94 11.53
N TRP A 203 3.21 -12.40 12.65
CA TRP A 203 4.63 -12.33 13.03
C TRP A 203 4.84 -12.99 14.41
N ASN A 204 6.07 -13.01 14.93
CA ASN A 204 6.39 -13.53 16.26
C ASN A 204 5.93 -12.56 17.37
N HIS A 205 4.62 -12.48 17.59
CA HIS A 205 4.01 -11.60 18.57
C HIS A 205 4.05 -12.18 19.99
N THR A 206 4.49 -11.39 20.97
CA THR A 206 4.63 -11.81 22.37
C THR A 206 3.48 -11.37 23.29
N ASN A 207 2.40 -10.79 22.73
CA ASN A 207 1.28 -10.19 23.47
C ASN A 207 1.68 -9.02 24.40
N GLY A 208 2.87 -8.44 24.21
CA GLY A 208 3.31 -7.24 24.93
C GLY A 208 2.64 -5.95 24.45
N THR A 209 2.67 -4.92 25.31
CA THR A 209 2.37 -3.54 24.91
C THR A 209 3.48 -3.01 24.01
N PRO A 210 3.18 -2.38 22.86
CA PRO A 210 4.21 -1.87 21.98
C PRO A 210 5.01 -0.74 22.65
N ALA A 211 6.33 -0.86 22.64
CA ALA A 211 7.25 0.14 23.19
C ALA A 211 7.60 1.19 22.13
N PHE A 212 6.66 2.08 21.83
CA PHE A 212 6.88 3.18 20.88
C PHE A 212 7.79 4.28 21.47
N PRO A 213 8.56 5.00 20.64
CA PRO A 213 9.40 6.11 21.08
C PRO A 213 8.57 7.36 21.40
N VAL A 214 8.08 7.47 22.64
CA VAL A 214 7.15 8.53 23.09
C VAL A 214 7.72 9.94 23.10
N GLU A 215 9.05 10.11 23.13
CA GLU A 215 9.70 11.42 23.18
C GLU A 215 10.09 11.96 21.79
N ALA A 216 9.75 11.26 20.71
CA ALA A 216 10.07 11.70 19.36
C ALA A 216 9.25 12.96 18.99
N PRO A 217 9.88 14.05 18.50
CA PRO A 217 9.16 15.25 18.06
C PRO A 217 8.13 15.00 16.94
N SER A 218 8.36 13.97 16.11
CA SER A 218 7.48 13.48 15.05
C SER A 218 6.69 12.22 15.47
N ALA A 219 6.43 12.06 16.77
CA ALA A 219 5.63 10.95 17.26
C ALA A 219 4.19 11.04 16.74
N HIS A 220 3.68 9.88 16.28
CA HIS A 220 2.29 9.70 15.89
C HIS A 220 1.66 8.58 16.71
N LEU A 221 1.57 8.74 18.02
CA LEU A 221 1.23 7.65 18.94
C LEU A 221 -0.13 7.02 18.62
N ASN A 222 -1.16 7.84 18.35
CA ASN A 222 -2.47 7.29 17.97
C ASN A 222 -2.43 6.53 16.64
N LEU A 223 -1.70 7.06 15.65
CA LEU A 223 -1.53 6.40 14.35
C LEU A 223 -0.78 5.08 14.49
N TRP A 224 0.33 5.07 15.22
CA TRP A 224 1.13 3.86 15.44
C TRP A 224 0.34 2.79 16.19
N HIS A 225 -0.46 3.18 17.18
CA HIS A 225 -1.40 2.27 17.84
C HIS A 225 -2.49 1.77 16.89
N ASP A 226 -3.06 2.62 16.02
CA ASP A 226 -4.01 2.16 14.99
C ASP A 226 -3.39 1.11 14.07
N ALA A 227 -2.18 1.38 13.54
CA ALA A 227 -1.49 0.45 12.64
C ALA A 227 -1.13 -0.87 13.34
N TRP A 228 -0.64 -0.81 14.59
CA TRP A 228 -0.33 -1.99 15.40
C TRP A 228 -1.57 -2.83 15.70
N ASN A 229 -2.63 -2.19 16.22
CA ASN A 229 -3.88 -2.86 16.57
C ASN A 229 -4.54 -3.46 15.33
N TRP A 230 -4.53 -2.73 14.20
CA TRP A 230 -5.00 -3.24 12.92
C TRP A 230 -4.21 -4.48 12.51
N LEU A 231 -2.87 -4.46 12.54
CA LEU A 231 -2.04 -5.64 12.23
C LEU A 231 -2.33 -6.85 13.13
N ARG A 232 -2.80 -6.63 14.37
CA ARG A 232 -3.27 -7.71 15.26
C ARG A 232 -4.69 -8.18 14.99
N GLY A 233 -5.41 -7.57 14.05
CA GLY A 233 -6.82 -7.85 13.74
C GLY A 233 -7.81 -7.28 14.75
N GLU A 234 -7.42 -6.28 15.54
CA GLU A 234 -8.33 -5.62 16.47
C GLU A 234 -9.32 -4.72 15.74
N LYS A 235 -10.55 -4.68 16.27
CA LYS A 235 -11.71 -4.05 15.60
C LYS A 235 -12.12 -2.72 16.19
N SER A 236 -11.54 -2.34 17.32
CA SER A 236 -11.88 -1.15 18.06
C SER A 236 -10.68 -0.68 18.86
N PHE A 237 -10.46 0.63 18.87
CA PHE A 237 -9.49 1.25 19.75
C PHE A 237 -9.86 1.01 21.23
N LYS A 238 -8.83 0.84 22.06
CA LYS A 238 -8.95 0.82 23.52
C LYS A 238 -8.03 1.91 24.06
N PRO A 239 -8.50 2.73 25.03
CA PRO A 239 -7.66 3.74 25.66
C PRO A 239 -6.35 3.13 26.18
N VAL A 240 -5.26 3.83 25.94
CA VAL A 240 -3.89 3.42 26.32
C VAL A 240 -3.52 4.04 27.67
N ILE A 241 -4.03 5.24 27.94
CA ILE A 241 -3.82 5.97 29.21
C ILE A 241 -5.17 6.40 29.79
N THR A 242 -5.20 6.68 31.10
CA THR A 242 -6.35 7.30 31.76
C THR A 242 -6.27 8.82 31.66
N GLY A 243 -7.41 9.50 31.61
CA GLY A 243 -7.47 10.97 31.69
C GLY A 243 -8.60 11.41 32.62
N ASN A 244 -8.29 12.29 33.57
CA ASN A 244 -9.29 12.98 34.38
C ASN A 244 -9.69 14.33 33.76
N GLU A 245 -10.75 14.97 34.27
CA GLU A 245 -11.29 16.21 33.71
C GLU A 245 -10.27 17.37 33.70
N ASP A 246 -9.46 17.51 34.77
CA ASP A 246 -8.45 18.58 34.87
C ASP A 246 -7.30 18.35 33.87
N GLU A 247 -6.84 17.11 33.72
CA GLU A 247 -5.83 16.72 32.73
C GLU A 247 -6.31 16.97 31.30
N VAL A 248 -7.52 16.54 30.98
CA VAL A 248 -8.14 16.77 29.67
C VAL A 248 -8.26 18.27 29.39
N GLN A 249 -8.68 19.06 30.39
CA GLN A 249 -8.80 20.51 30.23
C GLN A 249 -7.44 21.19 30.03
N ALA A 250 -6.41 20.79 30.75
CA ALA A 250 -5.04 21.29 30.55
C ALA A 250 -4.54 20.97 29.14
N LEU A 251 -4.69 19.73 28.66
CA LEU A 251 -4.29 19.35 27.31
C LEU A 251 -5.08 20.10 26.23
N ILE A 252 -6.37 20.36 26.46
CA ILE A 252 -7.20 21.20 25.57
C ILE A 252 -6.62 22.61 25.42
N GLU A 253 -6.07 23.18 26.49
CA GLU A 253 -5.39 24.48 26.43
C GLU A 253 -4.07 24.40 25.66
N GLU A 254 -3.32 23.29 25.80
CA GLU A 254 -2.07 23.07 25.08
C GLU A 254 -2.24 22.91 23.56
N LEU A 255 -3.40 22.45 23.09
CA LEU A 255 -3.73 22.40 21.67
C LEU A 255 -3.62 23.78 20.99
N ALA A 256 -3.71 24.88 21.75
CA ALA A 256 -3.56 26.25 21.24
C ALA A 256 -2.11 26.77 21.28
N SER A 257 -1.13 25.95 21.66
CA SER A 257 0.27 26.37 21.78
C SER A 257 0.88 26.75 20.42
N GLU A 258 1.68 27.83 20.40
CA GLU A 258 2.50 28.19 19.23
C GLU A 258 3.57 27.14 18.93
N ASP A 259 3.98 26.34 19.93
CA ASP A 259 4.92 25.23 19.76
C ASP A 259 4.22 24.00 19.15
N ALA A 260 4.65 23.62 17.94
CA ALA A 260 4.09 22.50 17.18
C ALA A 260 4.23 21.17 17.90
N ILE A 261 5.36 20.97 18.56
CA ILE A 261 5.65 19.74 19.26
C ILE A 261 4.74 19.63 20.49
N ARG A 262 4.44 20.75 21.16
CA ARG A 262 3.54 20.77 22.32
C ARG A 262 2.09 20.48 21.93
N ARG A 263 1.55 21.19 20.94
CA ARG A 263 0.16 20.95 20.48
C ARG A 263 -0.03 19.57 19.85
N GLY A 264 0.98 19.06 19.14
CA GLY A 264 0.97 17.70 18.58
C GLY A 264 0.98 16.61 19.64
N ARG A 265 1.78 16.77 20.70
CA ARG A 265 1.76 15.88 21.88
C ARG A 265 0.43 15.92 22.61
N ALA A 266 -0.12 17.11 22.83
CA ALA A 266 -1.42 17.25 23.48
C ALA A 266 -2.54 16.56 22.69
N ALA A 267 -2.53 16.68 21.35
CA ALA A 267 -3.46 15.94 20.50
C ALA A 267 -3.31 14.43 20.66
N ASP A 268 -2.07 13.93 20.71
CA ASP A 268 -1.81 12.51 20.89
C ASP A 268 -2.29 11.99 22.25
N GLU A 269 -1.94 12.67 23.35
CA GLU A 269 -2.35 12.28 24.69
C GLU A 269 -3.87 12.25 24.84
N LEU A 270 -4.59 13.25 24.31
CA LEU A 270 -6.05 13.26 24.28
C LEU A 270 -6.62 12.06 23.51
N GLY A 271 -6.04 11.71 22.37
CA GLY A 271 -6.47 10.53 21.61
C GLY A 271 -6.26 9.22 22.38
N LEU A 272 -5.12 9.10 23.09
CA LEU A 272 -4.78 7.92 23.88
C LEU A 272 -5.70 7.71 25.09
N MET A 273 -6.35 8.78 25.58
CA MET A 273 -7.38 8.72 26.63
C MET A 273 -8.74 8.21 26.12
N GLY A 274 -8.98 8.22 24.80
CA GLY A 274 -10.23 7.81 24.17
C GLY A 274 -11.43 8.68 24.59
N GLU A 275 -12.59 8.07 24.85
CA GLU A 275 -13.85 8.80 25.11
C GLU A 275 -13.80 9.78 26.30
N ALA A 276 -12.88 9.58 27.26
CA ALA A 276 -12.66 10.51 28.36
C ALA A 276 -12.26 11.93 27.87
N ALA A 277 -11.63 12.01 26.69
CA ALA A 277 -11.24 13.27 26.06
C ALA A 277 -12.26 13.79 25.03
N SER A 278 -13.50 13.29 25.03
CA SER A 278 -14.55 13.72 24.08
C SER A 278 -14.81 15.23 24.06
N ALA A 279 -14.60 15.93 25.19
CA ALA A 279 -14.68 17.39 25.29
C ALA A 279 -13.68 18.13 24.37
N ALA A 280 -12.58 17.48 23.98
CA ALA A 280 -11.56 18.06 23.11
C ALA A 280 -11.95 18.10 21.62
N ALA A 281 -13.05 17.44 21.22
CA ALA A 281 -13.41 17.26 19.81
C ALA A 281 -13.40 18.56 19.00
N SER A 282 -13.98 19.64 19.53
CA SER A 282 -14.02 20.93 18.82
C SER A 282 -12.65 21.58 18.66
N LYS A 283 -11.74 21.41 19.62
CA LYS A 283 -10.40 21.99 19.58
C LYS A 283 -9.48 21.18 18.68
N LEU A 284 -9.58 19.86 18.71
CA LEU A 284 -8.91 18.97 17.75
C LEU A 284 -9.39 19.22 16.32
N ALA A 285 -10.67 19.53 16.11
CA ALA A 285 -11.21 19.90 14.80
C ALA A 285 -10.47 21.07 14.15
N ALA A 286 -10.05 22.07 14.95
CA ALA A 286 -9.32 23.22 14.46
C ALA A 286 -7.90 22.87 13.98
N LEU A 287 -7.32 21.77 14.47
CA LEU A 287 -5.98 21.32 14.10
C LEU A 287 -5.96 20.45 12.83
N ILE A 288 -7.11 20.03 12.30
CA ILE A 288 -7.16 19.26 11.04
C ILE A 288 -6.52 20.04 9.89
N SER A 289 -6.59 21.37 9.92
CA SER A 289 -5.98 22.28 8.95
C SER A 289 -4.63 22.86 9.40
N ASP A 290 -4.00 22.31 10.45
CA ASP A 290 -2.69 22.78 10.90
C ASP A 290 -1.67 22.71 9.75
N THR A 291 -0.82 23.74 9.71
CA THR A 291 0.26 23.90 8.73
C THR A 291 1.36 22.86 8.91
N VAL A 292 1.57 22.39 10.14
CA VAL A 292 2.46 21.28 10.48
C VAL A 292 1.67 19.99 10.31
N GLU A 293 2.10 19.19 9.36
CA GLU A 293 1.39 17.99 8.94
C GLU A 293 1.25 16.98 10.08
N ASP A 294 2.28 16.80 10.91
CA ASP A 294 2.25 15.84 12.02
C ASP A 294 1.20 16.21 13.08
N VAL A 295 1.05 17.51 13.37
CA VAL A 295 0.00 17.98 14.29
C VAL A 295 -1.38 17.68 13.74
N ALA A 296 -1.59 17.92 12.45
CA ALA A 296 -2.87 17.64 11.80
C ALA A 296 -3.19 16.13 11.77
N LEU A 297 -2.18 15.30 11.53
CA LEU A 297 -2.31 13.83 11.58
C LEU A 297 -2.66 13.35 12.99
N ASN A 298 -1.93 13.81 14.01
CA ASN A 298 -2.21 13.46 15.40
C ASN A 298 -3.62 13.87 15.80
N ALA A 299 -4.07 15.06 15.39
CA ALA A 299 -5.43 15.54 15.65
C ALA A 299 -6.52 14.67 15.01
N VAL A 300 -6.37 14.24 13.75
CA VAL A 300 -7.40 13.40 13.10
C VAL A 300 -7.46 11.98 13.65
N TYR A 301 -6.32 11.40 14.01
CA TYR A 301 -6.30 10.09 14.68
C TYR A 301 -6.86 10.19 16.10
N ALA A 302 -6.56 11.25 16.85
CA ALA A 302 -7.17 11.51 18.14
C ALA A 302 -8.70 11.65 18.02
N LEU A 303 -9.20 12.42 17.05
CA LEU A 303 -10.63 12.51 16.76
C LEU A 303 -11.27 11.15 16.46
N GLY A 304 -10.53 10.23 15.82
CA GLY A 304 -10.99 8.87 15.57
C GLY A 304 -11.15 8.03 16.85
N HIS A 305 -10.40 8.35 17.91
CA HIS A 305 -10.36 7.57 19.15
C HIS A 305 -11.23 8.13 20.29
N ILE A 306 -11.64 9.39 20.25
CA ILE A 306 -12.46 10.03 21.30
C ILE A 306 -13.98 9.79 21.18
N GLY A 307 -14.38 8.74 20.45
CA GLY A 307 -15.76 8.30 20.33
C GLY A 307 -16.64 9.13 19.39
N SER A 308 -17.94 9.17 19.67
CA SER A 308 -18.96 9.71 18.76
C SER A 308 -18.79 11.18 18.43
N ALA A 309 -18.34 12.00 19.39
CA ALA A 309 -18.10 13.43 19.19
C ALA A 309 -17.01 13.68 18.13
N GLY A 310 -15.89 12.96 18.23
CA GLY A 310 -14.80 13.06 17.25
C GLY A 310 -15.18 12.48 15.89
N MET A 311 -15.89 11.35 15.86
CA MET A 311 -16.43 10.77 14.63
C MET A 311 -17.34 11.74 13.88
N GLN A 312 -18.22 12.48 14.57
CA GLN A 312 -19.11 13.45 13.95
C GLN A 312 -18.34 14.62 13.32
N VAL A 313 -17.29 15.12 13.99
CA VAL A 313 -16.40 16.15 13.44
C VAL A 313 -15.75 15.67 12.14
N LEU A 314 -15.23 14.44 12.14
CA LEU A 314 -14.57 13.86 10.96
C LEU A 314 -15.56 13.67 9.81
N LEU A 315 -16.78 13.17 10.08
CA LEU A 315 -17.83 13.01 9.06
C LEU A 315 -18.27 14.35 8.45
N THR A 316 -18.36 15.41 9.26
CA THR A 316 -18.65 16.77 8.75
C THR A 316 -17.50 17.26 7.89
N THR A 317 -16.26 17.08 8.34
CA THR A 317 -15.07 17.53 7.60
C THR A 317 -14.87 16.75 6.29
N LEU A 318 -15.26 15.47 6.23
CA LEU A 318 -15.27 14.66 5.01
C LEU A 318 -16.22 15.23 3.94
N LYS A 319 -17.38 15.76 4.36
CA LYS A 319 -18.43 16.28 3.48
C LYS A 319 -18.20 17.73 3.05
N GLU A 320 -17.73 18.56 3.99
CA GLU A 320 -17.72 20.02 3.85
C GLU A 320 -16.32 20.62 3.80
N GLY A 321 -15.29 19.83 4.12
CA GLY A 321 -13.91 20.27 4.17
C GLY A 321 -13.29 20.48 2.78
N SER A 322 -12.15 21.17 2.77
CA SER A 322 -11.25 21.19 1.60
C SER A 322 -10.78 19.77 1.25
N LYS A 323 -10.30 19.59 0.02
CA LYS A 323 -9.68 18.34 -0.46
C LYS A 323 -8.69 17.73 0.56
N LEU A 324 -7.77 18.54 1.07
CA LEU A 324 -6.75 18.12 2.05
C LEU A 324 -7.38 17.72 3.39
N THR A 325 -8.26 18.56 3.95
CA THR A 325 -8.88 18.29 5.25
C THR A 325 -9.84 17.10 5.19
N ALA A 326 -10.54 16.90 4.07
CA ALA A 326 -11.40 15.75 3.84
C ALA A 326 -10.59 14.45 3.73
N GLN A 327 -9.42 14.48 3.06
CA GLN A 327 -8.49 13.35 3.03
C GLN A 327 -7.97 13.02 4.43
N ARG A 328 -7.54 14.01 5.21
CA ARG A 328 -7.14 13.81 6.61
C ARG A 328 -8.29 13.25 7.46
N ALA A 329 -9.51 13.74 7.27
CA ALA A 329 -10.68 13.23 7.96
C ALA A 329 -10.95 11.75 7.64
N ALA A 330 -10.72 11.32 6.40
CA ALA A 330 -10.80 9.91 6.03
C ALA A 330 -9.77 9.02 6.74
N TYR A 331 -8.58 9.54 7.09
CA TYR A 331 -7.63 8.81 7.96
C TYR A 331 -8.20 8.63 9.38
N GLY A 332 -8.73 9.68 9.98
CA GLY A 332 -9.38 9.59 11.29
C GLY A 332 -10.59 8.65 11.32
N LEU A 333 -11.40 8.63 10.25
CA LEU A 333 -12.57 7.74 10.16
C LEU A 333 -12.19 6.25 10.06
N GLN A 334 -11.00 5.93 9.52
CA GLN A 334 -10.49 4.56 9.55
C GLN A 334 -10.18 4.09 10.98
N ALA A 335 -9.70 5.00 11.83
CA ALA A 335 -9.43 4.75 13.25
C ALA A 335 -10.73 4.69 14.09
N ALA A 336 -11.75 5.47 13.72
CA ALA A 336 -13.09 5.39 14.33
C ALA A 336 -13.78 4.02 14.09
N GLY A 337 -13.38 3.31 13.03
CA GLY A 337 -13.81 1.95 12.75
C GLY A 337 -15.28 1.84 12.34
N ALA A 338 -15.90 0.70 12.66
CA ALA A 338 -17.22 0.30 12.13
C ALA A 338 -18.37 1.25 12.48
N ALA A 339 -18.25 2.06 13.53
CA ALA A 339 -19.28 3.00 13.93
C ALA A 339 -19.59 4.05 12.84
N ALA A 340 -18.62 4.35 11.97
CA ALA A 340 -18.79 5.30 10.88
C ALA A 340 -19.54 4.72 9.66
N VAL A 341 -19.68 3.40 9.54
CA VAL A 341 -20.21 2.72 8.33
C VAL A 341 -21.59 3.25 7.91
N PRO A 342 -22.60 3.38 8.80
CA PRO A 342 -23.90 3.88 8.38
C PRO A 342 -23.85 5.28 7.76
N SER A 343 -23.11 6.20 8.38
CA SER A 343 -22.98 7.56 7.86
C SER A 343 -22.14 7.63 6.59
N LEU A 344 -21.16 6.74 6.42
CA LEU A 344 -20.37 6.65 5.19
C LEU A 344 -21.20 6.13 4.00
N ILE A 345 -22.16 5.23 4.25
CA ILE A 345 -23.13 4.79 3.23
C ILE A 345 -23.94 5.99 2.73
N ASP A 346 -24.36 6.90 3.61
CA ASP A 346 -25.06 8.12 3.20
C ASP A 346 -24.15 9.05 2.37
N VAL A 347 -22.86 9.14 2.73
CA VAL A 347 -21.89 9.99 2.01
C VAL A 347 -21.59 9.47 0.59
N LEU A 348 -21.82 8.18 0.29
CA LEU A 348 -21.76 7.67 -1.09
C LEU A 348 -22.78 8.33 -2.02
N GLN A 349 -23.77 9.05 -1.50
CA GLN A 349 -24.76 9.80 -2.28
C GLN A 349 -24.52 11.33 -2.24
N HIS A 350 -23.35 11.77 -1.74
CA HIS A 350 -23.03 13.19 -1.64
C HIS A 350 -22.84 13.85 -3.02
N ALA A 351 -23.14 15.15 -3.13
CA ALA A 351 -23.03 15.88 -4.39
C ALA A 351 -21.58 15.94 -4.92
N GLU A 352 -20.62 16.13 -4.01
CA GLU A 352 -19.19 16.22 -4.34
C GLU A 352 -18.56 14.85 -4.55
N GLU A 353 -17.91 14.64 -5.71
CA GLU A 353 -17.25 13.38 -6.05
C GLU A 353 -16.12 13.01 -5.08
N ASN A 354 -15.41 14.01 -4.53
CA ASN A 354 -14.33 13.81 -3.59
C ASN A 354 -14.83 13.14 -2.30
N SER A 355 -15.96 13.60 -1.76
CA SER A 355 -16.57 13.01 -0.58
C SER A 355 -17.06 11.58 -0.86
N ARG A 356 -17.66 11.33 -2.03
CA ARG A 356 -18.09 9.98 -2.43
C ARG A 356 -16.90 9.01 -2.55
N ALA A 357 -15.83 9.43 -3.21
CA ALA A 357 -14.62 8.62 -3.40
C ALA A 357 -13.94 8.30 -2.06
N LEU A 358 -13.81 9.30 -1.17
CA LEU A 358 -13.28 9.11 0.18
C LEU A 358 -14.17 8.18 1.03
N ALA A 359 -15.50 8.31 0.93
CA ALA A 359 -16.40 7.42 1.65
C ALA A 359 -16.26 5.96 1.19
N ALA A 360 -16.18 5.73 -0.12
CA ALA A 360 -15.90 4.40 -0.66
C ALA A 360 -14.58 3.86 -0.10
N PHE A 361 -13.50 4.64 -0.19
CA PHE A 361 -12.19 4.25 0.36
C PHE A 361 -12.24 3.86 1.84
N VAL A 362 -12.85 4.68 2.70
CA VAL A 362 -12.95 4.39 4.14
C VAL A 362 -13.76 3.12 4.39
N LEU A 363 -14.84 2.89 3.64
CA LEU A 363 -15.62 1.65 3.72
C LEU A 363 -14.79 0.42 3.33
N GLY A 364 -13.97 0.52 2.28
CA GLY A 364 -13.00 -0.54 1.92
C GLY A 364 -12.01 -0.83 3.05
N MET A 365 -11.47 0.21 3.67
CA MET A 365 -10.51 0.12 4.78
C MET A 365 -11.09 -0.46 6.08
N ALA A 366 -12.41 -0.33 6.28
CA ALA A 366 -13.13 -0.96 7.40
C ALA A 366 -13.29 -2.48 7.23
N GLY A 367 -13.06 -3.02 6.02
CA GLY A 367 -13.10 -4.45 5.75
C GLY A 367 -14.49 -5.03 5.99
N ILE A 368 -14.55 -6.26 6.52
CA ILE A 368 -15.81 -7.01 6.69
C ILE A 368 -16.87 -6.28 7.52
N GLN A 369 -16.47 -5.35 8.40
CA GLN A 369 -17.42 -4.57 9.20
C GLN A 369 -18.27 -3.60 8.34
N ALA A 370 -17.82 -3.30 7.12
CA ALA A 370 -18.54 -2.51 6.12
C ALA A 370 -19.35 -3.36 5.13
N GLU A 371 -19.56 -4.66 5.40
CA GLU A 371 -20.47 -5.50 4.60
C GLU A 371 -21.85 -4.85 4.31
N PRO A 372 -22.50 -4.15 5.26
CA PRO A 372 -23.76 -3.45 4.98
C PRO A 372 -23.69 -2.39 3.87
N ALA A 373 -22.49 -1.92 3.51
CA ALA A 373 -22.28 -0.93 2.45
C ALA A 373 -22.19 -1.54 1.05
N VAL A 374 -22.08 -2.88 0.92
CA VAL A 374 -21.90 -3.54 -0.39
C VAL A 374 -22.97 -3.14 -1.41
N PRO A 375 -24.28 -3.10 -1.10
CA PRO A 375 -25.29 -2.66 -2.08
C PRO A 375 -25.08 -1.21 -2.55
N ALA A 376 -24.70 -0.29 -1.66
CA ALA A 376 -24.44 1.10 -2.01
C ALA A 376 -23.16 1.26 -2.84
N LEU A 377 -22.12 0.48 -2.54
CA LEU A 377 -20.89 0.44 -3.34
C LEU A 377 -21.14 -0.15 -4.73
N ILE A 378 -21.99 -1.18 -4.86
CA ILE A 378 -22.41 -1.70 -6.17
C ILE A 378 -23.14 -0.63 -6.99
N ALA A 379 -24.01 0.17 -6.35
CA ALA A 379 -24.64 1.31 -7.03
C ALA A 379 -23.61 2.36 -7.48
N ALA A 380 -22.58 2.63 -6.67
CA ALA A 380 -21.49 3.55 -7.01
C ALA A 380 -20.59 3.08 -8.17
N LEU A 381 -20.71 1.83 -8.62
CA LEU A 381 -20.05 1.36 -9.85
C LEU A 381 -20.58 2.07 -11.11
N ALA A 382 -21.76 2.68 -11.04
CA ALA A 382 -22.34 3.48 -12.11
C ALA A 382 -22.12 5.00 -11.93
N ASP A 383 -21.28 5.42 -10.99
CA ASP A 383 -21.00 6.84 -10.75
C ASP A 383 -20.38 7.50 -12.00
N ALA A 384 -20.71 8.77 -12.25
CA ALA A 384 -20.15 9.53 -13.36
C ALA A 384 -18.62 9.71 -13.24
N SER A 385 -18.12 9.84 -12.01
CA SER A 385 -16.70 10.00 -11.71
C SER A 385 -15.97 8.65 -11.74
N GLU A 386 -14.98 8.52 -12.62
CA GLU A 386 -14.12 7.33 -12.63
C GLU A 386 -13.43 7.13 -11.28
N TRP A 387 -13.08 8.22 -10.59
CA TRP A 387 -12.42 8.12 -9.29
C TRP A 387 -13.33 7.45 -8.24
N VAL A 388 -14.62 7.78 -8.21
CA VAL A 388 -15.59 7.12 -7.33
C VAL A 388 -15.74 5.65 -7.73
N ARG A 389 -15.93 5.35 -9.02
CA ARG A 389 -16.07 3.97 -9.50
C ARG A 389 -14.88 3.10 -9.09
N ARG A 390 -13.65 3.58 -9.27
CA ARG A 390 -12.44 2.81 -8.91
C ARG A 390 -12.35 2.52 -7.41
N ASN A 391 -12.61 3.53 -6.57
CA ASN A 391 -12.63 3.30 -5.11
C ASN A 391 -13.74 2.33 -4.71
N ALA A 392 -14.91 2.38 -5.36
CA ALA A 392 -15.99 1.41 -5.12
C ALA A 392 -15.58 -0.03 -5.50
N VAL A 393 -14.97 -0.21 -6.68
CA VAL A 393 -14.44 -1.52 -7.13
C VAL A 393 -13.40 -2.07 -6.15
N GLU A 394 -12.43 -1.24 -5.72
CA GLU A 394 -11.42 -1.68 -4.75
C GLU A 394 -12.07 -2.05 -3.42
N SER A 395 -12.99 -1.22 -2.92
CA SER A 395 -13.65 -1.41 -1.64
C SER A 395 -14.45 -2.70 -1.57
N LEU A 396 -15.16 -3.07 -2.64
CA LEU A 396 -15.85 -4.35 -2.72
C LEU A 396 -14.90 -5.54 -2.54
N GLY A 397 -13.70 -5.48 -3.11
CA GLY A 397 -12.66 -6.49 -2.93
C GLY A 397 -12.00 -6.48 -1.54
N MET A 398 -11.91 -5.32 -0.89
CA MET A 398 -11.32 -5.19 0.46
C MET A 398 -12.29 -5.60 1.58
N ILE A 399 -13.59 -5.36 1.39
CA ILE A 399 -14.63 -5.71 2.37
C ILE A 399 -14.73 -7.23 2.55
N GLY A 400 -14.73 -7.98 1.44
CA GLY A 400 -14.76 -9.45 1.50
C GLY A 400 -16.06 -10.05 2.08
N GLY A 401 -17.16 -9.30 2.04
CA GLY A 401 -18.51 -9.70 2.48
C GLY A 401 -19.54 -9.58 1.36
N ALA A 402 -20.75 -10.13 1.58
CA ALA A 402 -21.84 -10.20 0.60
C ALA A 402 -21.35 -10.66 -0.80
N ILE A 403 -20.59 -11.76 -0.80
CA ILE A 403 -19.82 -12.28 -1.93
C ILE A 403 -20.72 -12.59 -3.13
N GLU A 404 -21.92 -13.09 -2.87
CA GLU A 404 -22.97 -13.37 -3.84
C GLU A 404 -23.45 -12.14 -4.62
N LEU A 405 -23.26 -10.93 -4.08
CA LEU A 405 -23.54 -9.66 -4.76
C LEU A 405 -22.27 -9.04 -5.34
N ALA A 406 -21.19 -9.02 -4.56
CA ALA A 406 -19.95 -8.33 -4.92
C ALA A 406 -19.26 -8.97 -6.14
N ILE A 407 -19.17 -10.30 -6.20
CA ILE A 407 -18.46 -10.99 -7.30
C ILE A 407 -19.14 -10.77 -8.67
N PRO A 408 -20.45 -11.00 -8.84
CA PRO A 408 -21.10 -10.73 -10.11
C PRO A 408 -20.94 -9.27 -10.56
N ALA A 409 -20.99 -8.33 -9.61
CA ALA A 409 -20.78 -6.91 -9.90
C ALA A 409 -19.35 -6.61 -10.38
N LEU A 410 -18.32 -7.20 -9.74
CA LEU A 410 -16.92 -7.04 -10.13
C LEU A 410 -16.61 -7.69 -11.49
N VAL A 411 -17.16 -8.89 -11.75
CA VAL A 411 -17.02 -9.56 -13.05
C VAL A 411 -17.61 -8.70 -14.16
N ARG A 412 -18.86 -8.22 -13.99
CA ARG A 412 -19.53 -7.35 -14.96
C ARG A 412 -18.72 -6.08 -15.24
N VAL A 413 -18.26 -5.38 -14.21
CA VAL A 413 -17.49 -4.14 -14.38
C VAL A 413 -16.15 -4.38 -15.07
N MET A 414 -15.49 -5.51 -14.81
CA MET A 414 -14.27 -5.87 -15.51
C MET A 414 -14.53 -6.13 -17.00
N GLU A 415 -15.58 -6.87 -17.34
CA GLU A 415 -15.96 -7.17 -18.73
C GLU A 415 -16.32 -5.88 -19.48
N GLU A 416 -17.17 -5.03 -18.90
CA GLU A 416 -17.54 -3.71 -19.46
C GLU A 416 -16.29 -2.85 -19.68
N ALA A 417 -15.35 -2.82 -18.73
CA ALA A 417 -14.13 -2.04 -18.84
C ALA A 417 -13.19 -2.56 -19.95
N VAL A 418 -13.11 -3.88 -20.16
CA VAL A 418 -12.30 -4.47 -21.25
C VAL A 418 -12.96 -4.25 -22.61
N GLU A 419 -14.29 -4.31 -22.69
CA GLU A 419 -15.04 -4.01 -23.91
C GLU A 419 -14.85 -2.55 -24.34
N GLN A 420 -14.90 -1.61 -23.39
CA GLN A 420 -14.72 -0.18 -23.66
C GLN A 420 -13.37 0.15 -24.31
N GLU A 421 -12.29 -0.58 -23.97
CA GLU A 421 -10.98 -0.40 -24.61
C GLU A 421 -11.01 -0.57 -26.14
N HIS A 422 -11.92 -1.40 -26.65
CA HIS A 422 -12.05 -1.70 -28.08
C HIS A 422 -12.95 -0.69 -28.80
N SER A 423 -13.67 0.15 -28.05
CA SER A 423 -14.67 1.09 -28.56
C SER A 423 -14.17 2.54 -28.67
N GLU A 424 -13.11 2.89 -27.94
CA GLU A 424 -12.60 4.26 -27.86
C GLU A 424 -11.38 4.50 -28.77
N ASN A 425 -11.52 5.41 -29.74
CA ASN A 425 -10.39 6.17 -30.26
C ASN A 425 -9.98 7.17 -29.17
N GLU A 426 -8.84 6.93 -28.52
CA GLU A 426 -8.25 7.67 -27.40
C GLU A 426 -8.57 9.20 -27.44
N THR A 427 -9.56 9.65 -26.66
CA THR A 427 -9.61 11.06 -26.21
C THR A 427 -9.19 11.08 -24.76
N ALA A 428 -7.93 11.45 -24.53
CA ALA A 428 -7.41 11.75 -23.20
C ALA A 428 -8.30 12.83 -22.56
N GLY A 429 -9.08 12.41 -21.57
CA GLY A 429 -9.86 13.31 -20.72
C GLY A 429 -8.92 14.31 -20.06
N ASN A 430 -9.08 15.57 -20.43
CA ASN A 430 -8.31 16.67 -19.88
C ASN A 430 -8.87 17.01 -18.50
N GLY A 431 -8.05 16.89 -17.46
CA GLY A 431 -8.28 17.52 -16.16
C GLY A 431 -8.61 16.57 -15.01
N ASP A 432 -7.58 16.03 -14.35
CA ASP A 432 -7.57 15.95 -12.90
C ASP A 432 -6.13 15.86 -12.38
N TYR A 433 -5.80 16.66 -11.37
CA TYR A 433 -4.48 16.70 -10.73
C TYR A 433 -4.07 15.34 -10.10
N TYR A 434 -5.02 14.42 -9.93
CA TYR A 434 -4.79 13.05 -9.44
C TYR A 434 -4.54 12.01 -10.52
N VAL A 435 -4.68 12.37 -11.80
CA VAL A 435 -4.66 11.43 -12.93
C VAL A 435 -3.30 11.41 -13.66
N HIS A 436 -2.46 12.42 -13.49
CA HIS A 436 -1.29 12.64 -14.36
C HIS A 436 -0.04 11.77 -14.12
N ASN A 437 -0.01 10.88 -13.12
CA ASN A 437 1.21 10.13 -12.80
C ASN A 437 1.27 8.68 -13.31
N GLN A 438 0.25 8.20 -14.04
CA GLN A 438 0.19 6.79 -14.44
C GLN A 438 -0.49 6.54 -15.80
N ASP A 439 -0.18 7.33 -16.83
CA ASP A 439 -0.69 7.15 -18.20
C ASP A 439 -0.40 5.75 -18.78
N TYR A 440 0.55 5.03 -18.17
CA TYR A 440 0.87 3.65 -18.51
C TYR A 440 -0.16 2.62 -18.03
N ILE A 441 -1.11 2.99 -17.15
CA ILE A 441 -2.27 2.17 -16.77
C ILE A 441 -3.46 2.65 -17.60
N LYS A 442 -3.78 1.90 -18.65
CA LYS A 442 -4.81 2.27 -19.62
C LYS A 442 -6.21 1.92 -19.13
N ASN A 443 -6.36 0.76 -18.47
CA ASN A 443 -7.64 0.30 -17.94
C ASN A 443 -7.59 0.20 -16.42
N LYS A 444 -7.80 1.35 -15.78
CA LYS A 444 -7.75 1.46 -14.32
C LYS A 444 -8.89 0.71 -13.63
N ILE A 445 -10.07 0.65 -14.24
CA ILE A 445 -11.23 -0.07 -13.70
C ILE A 445 -11.00 -1.58 -13.78
N GLY A 446 -10.64 -2.11 -14.95
CA GLY A 446 -10.34 -3.53 -15.16
C GLY A 446 -9.20 -4.01 -14.28
N TYR A 447 -8.13 -3.22 -14.17
CA TYR A 447 -7.02 -3.47 -13.25
C TYR A 447 -7.50 -3.63 -11.80
N THR A 448 -8.33 -2.70 -11.34
CA THR A 448 -8.83 -2.70 -9.96
C THR A 448 -9.80 -3.85 -9.72
N ALA A 449 -10.65 -4.16 -10.70
CA ALA A 449 -11.61 -5.25 -10.62
C ALA A 449 -10.90 -6.61 -10.57
N ALA A 450 -9.86 -6.81 -11.39
CA ALA A 450 -9.05 -8.01 -11.37
C ALA A 450 -8.31 -8.19 -10.03
N LEU A 451 -7.78 -7.11 -9.44
CA LEU A 451 -7.21 -7.15 -8.07
C LEU A 451 -8.28 -7.49 -7.02
N SER A 452 -9.47 -6.89 -7.10
CA SER A 452 -10.58 -7.22 -6.20
C SER A 452 -11.01 -8.68 -6.33
N LEU A 453 -11.07 -9.22 -7.54
CA LEU A 453 -11.34 -10.64 -7.79
C LEU A 453 -10.19 -11.55 -7.33
N LEU A 454 -8.94 -11.11 -7.35
CA LEU A 454 -7.84 -11.85 -6.72
C LEU A 454 -8.05 -11.98 -5.20
N ARG A 455 -8.61 -10.95 -4.54
CA ARG A 455 -8.90 -10.98 -3.10
C ARG A 455 -10.05 -11.93 -2.74
N ILE A 456 -11.17 -11.85 -3.48
CA ILE A 456 -12.43 -12.50 -3.08
C ILE A 456 -12.96 -13.55 -4.05
N GLY A 457 -12.46 -13.64 -5.28
CA GLY A 457 -13.00 -14.48 -6.35
C GLY A 457 -13.03 -15.97 -6.02
N LYS A 458 -12.09 -16.45 -5.19
CA LYS A 458 -12.05 -17.83 -4.68
C LYS A 458 -13.25 -18.20 -3.79
N LEU A 459 -14.03 -17.22 -3.34
CA LEU A 459 -15.18 -17.39 -2.45
C LEU A 459 -16.52 -17.48 -3.20
N GLY A 460 -16.54 -17.19 -4.50
CA GLY A 460 -17.77 -17.17 -5.32
C GLY A 460 -17.96 -18.39 -6.20
N ASP A 461 -18.87 -18.24 -7.18
CA ASP A 461 -19.03 -19.21 -8.26
C ASP A 461 -17.78 -19.24 -9.16
N PRO A 462 -16.99 -20.33 -9.15
CA PRO A 462 -15.77 -20.41 -9.92
C PRO A 462 -16.00 -20.31 -11.43
N ASP A 463 -17.14 -20.76 -11.96
CA ASP A 463 -17.39 -20.71 -13.40
C ASP A 463 -17.62 -19.29 -13.88
N LEU A 464 -18.38 -18.50 -13.13
CA LEU A 464 -18.59 -17.08 -13.38
C LEU A 464 -17.26 -16.32 -13.31
N VAL A 465 -16.51 -16.49 -12.22
CA VAL A 465 -15.26 -15.76 -11.99
C VAL A 465 -14.21 -16.11 -13.04
N VAL A 466 -14.02 -17.39 -13.35
CA VAL A 466 -13.05 -17.82 -14.38
C VAL A 466 -13.41 -17.28 -15.75
N THR A 467 -14.70 -17.22 -16.10
CA THR A 467 -15.15 -16.64 -17.38
C THR A 467 -14.84 -15.14 -17.44
N GLY A 468 -15.16 -14.40 -16.38
CA GLY A 468 -14.81 -12.98 -16.30
C GLY A 468 -13.30 -12.74 -16.39
N LEU A 469 -12.49 -13.49 -15.63
CA LEU A 469 -11.03 -13.33 -15.63
C LEU A 469 -10.42 -13.71 -16.99
N GLN A 470 -11.03 -14.65 -17.72
CA GLN A 470 -10.65 -14.93 -19.11
C GLN A 470 -10.83 -13.70 -20.01
N THR A 471 -11.90 -12.92 -19.83
CA THR A 471 -12.07 -11.61 -20.49
C THR A 471 -10.99 -10.62 -20.05
N GLY A 472 -10.67 -10.57 -18.75
CA GLY A 472 -9.58 -9.72 -18.22
C GLY A 472 -8.21 -9.97 -18.87
N LEU A 473 -7.91 -11.21 -19.27
CA LEU A 473 -6.70 -11.57 -20.01
C LEU A 473 -6.62 -10.96 -21.42
N LEU A 474 -7.73 -10.50 -21.98
CA LEU A 474 -7.81 -9.85 -23.29
C LEU A 474 -7.58 -8.33 -23.24
N SER A 475 -7.53 -7.74 -22.04
CA SER A 475 -7.26 -6.31 -21.85
C SER A 475 -5.94 -5.91 -22.51
N SER A 476 -5.91 -4.75 -23.15
CA SER A 476 -4.70 -4.06 -23.62
C SER A 476 -3.84 -3.57 -22.45
N ASP A 477 -4.43 -3.33 -21.28
CA ASP A 477 -3.71 -2.98 -20.06
C ASP A 477 -2.96 -4.19 -19.48
N ARG A 478 -1.65 -4.01 -19.29
CA ARG A 478 -0.77 -5.09 -18.83
C ARG A 478 -1.06 -5.55 -17.41
N TYR A 479 -1.58 -4.68 -16.56
CA TYR A 479 -1.81 -4.99 -15.16
C TYR A 479 -3.18 -5.64 -14.94
N THR A 480 -4.21 -5.26 -15.71
CA THR A 480 -5.46 -6.04 -15.79
C THR A 480 -5.17 -7.50 -16.14
N ARG A 481 -4.37 -7.75 -17.20
CA ARG A 481 -3.98 -9.12 -17.57
C ARG A 481 -3.21 -9.84 -16.46
N ALA A 482 -2.27 -9.13 -15.82
CA ALA A 482 -1.44 -9.73 -14.77
C ALA A 482 -2.28 -10.16 -13.55
N TYR A 483 -3.18 -9.31 -13.06
CA TYR A 483 -4.06 -9.72 -11.96
C TYR A 483 -5.07 -10.78 -12.36
N ALA A 484 -5.57 -10.73 -13.60
CA ALA A 484 -6.47 -11.77 -14.09
C ALA A 484 -5.79 -13.14 -14.09
N PHE A 485 -4.54 -13.20 -14.57
CA PHE A 485 -3.70 -14.39 -14.53
C PHE A 485 -3.50 -14.91 -13.09
N GLU A 486 -3.24 -14.01 -12.16
CA GLU A 486 -2.95 -14.38 -10.76
C GLU A 486 -4.20 -14.80 -10.00
N ALA A 487 -5.34 -14.15 -10.26
CA ALA A 487 -6.63 -14.58 -9.73
C ALA A 487 -7.00 -15.99 -10.23
N LEU A 488 -6.78 -16.28 -11.52
CA LEU A 488 -6.94 -17.64 -12.07
C LEU A 488 -6.00 -18.64 -11.40
N THR A 489 -4.75 -18.24 -11.13
CA THR A 489 -3.75 -19.06 -10.44
C THR A 489 -4.19 -19.38 -9.00
N ALA A 490 -4.79 -18.41 -8.30
CA ALA A 490 -5.31 -18.59 -6.95
C ALA A 490 -6.58 -19.47 -6.91
N ILE A 491 -7.47 -19.37 -7.91
CA ILE A 491 -8.72 -20.16 -8.01
C ILE A 491 -8.43 -21.62 -8.37
N ARG A 492 -7.55 -21.85 -9.35
CA ARG A 492 -6.98 -23.17 -9.69
C ARG A 492 -7.97 -24.31 -9.92
N THR A 493 -9.16 -24.03 -10.45
CA THR A 493 -10.07 -25.07 -10.99
C THR A 493 -9.52 -25.61 -12.32
N ASP A 494 -10.02 -26.77 -12.78
CA ASP A 494 -9.60 -27.35 -14.07
C ASP A 494 -9.79 -26.33 -15.23
N LYS A 495 -10.93 -25.64 -15.25
CA LYS A 495 -11.21 -24.57 -16.23
C LYS A 495 -10.20 -23.42 -16.12
N ALA A 496 -9.84 -22.98 -14.90
CA ALA A 496 -8.85 -21.94 -14.71
C ALA A 496 -7.47 -22.37 -15.22
N VAL A 497 -7.08 -23.62 -14.95
CA VAL A 497 -5.82 -24.22 -15.42
C VAL A 497 -5.81 -24.29 -16.96
N ASP A 498 -6.91 -24.71 -17.59
CA ASP A 498 -7.02 -24.77 -19.05
C ASP A 498 -6.91 -23.39 -19.71
N VAL A 499 -7.52 -22.35 -19.10
CA VAL A 499 -7.38 -20.96 -19.54
C VAL A 499 -5.91 -20.51 -19.43
N LEU A 500 -5.26 -20.77 -18.29
CA LEU A 500 -3.86 -20.41 -18.08
C LEU A 500 -2.91 -21.12 -19.05
N ILE A 501 -3.11 -22.42 -19.29
CA ILE A 501 -2.31 -23.18 -20.27
C ILE A 501 -2.50 -22.62 -21.67
N SER A 502 -3.72 -22.25 -22.04
CA SER A 502 -4.03 -21.66 -23.36
C SER A 502 -3.32 -20.31 -23.54
N GLN A 503 -3.32 -19.45 -22.51
CA GLN A 503 -2.56 -18.20 -22.52
C GLN A 503 -1.05 -18.44 -22.60
N TYR A 504 -0.52 -19.36 -21.79
CA TYR A 504 0.91 -19.67 -21.76
C TYR A 504 1.42 -20.20 -23.12
N ARG A 505 0.62 -21.02 -23.83
CA ARG A 505 0.98 -21.53 -25.16
C ARG A 505 1.16 -20.43 -26.21
N ALA A 506 0.49 -19.29 -26.06
CA ALA A 506 0.64 -18.14 -26.95
C ALA A 506 1.80 -17.22 -26.53
N ALA A 507 2.39 -17.42 -25.34
CA ALA A 507 3.50 -16.62 -24.87
C ALA A 507 4.81 -17.01 -25.57
N ARG A 508 5.70 -16.02 -25.71
CA ARG A 508 7.05 -16.23 -26.24
C ARG A 508 7.88 -17.03 -25.22
N TRP A 509 8.34 -18.22 -25.63
CA TRP A 509 9.11 -19.14 -24.79
C TRP A 509 10.61 -19.22 -25.13
N CYS A 510 11.03 -18.74 -26.31
CA CYS A 510 12.44 -18.74 -26.70
C CYS A 510 13.17 -17.54 -26.07
N PRO A 511 14.13 -17.78 -25.14
CA PRO A 511 14.87 -16.71 -24.47
C PRO A 511 15.81 -15.98 -25.43
N ASP A 512 16.20 -16.63 -26.53
CA ASP A 512 17.28 -16.17 -27.39
C ASP A 512 16.80 -15.51 -28.69
N THR A 513 15.50 -15.30 -28.94
CA THR A 513 15.04 -14.68 -30.21
C THR A 513 15.42 -13.19 -30.30
N HIS A 514 16.51 -12.89 -30.99
CA HIS A 514 17.02 -11.54 -31.25
C HIS A 514 17.52 -11.48 -32.69
N LYS A 515 17.82 -10.28 -33.19
CA LYS A 515 18.23 -10.06 -34.60
C LYS A 515 19.39 -10.95 -35.07
N ALA A 516 20.28 -11.38 -34.17
CA ALA A 516 21.40 -12.27 -34.49
C ALA A 516 21.09 -13.78 -34.39
N SER A 517 19.89 -14.17 -33.94
CA SER A 517 19.44 -15.57 -33.81
C SER A 517 18.20 -15.87 -34.65
N THR A 518 17.58 -14.84 -35.23
CA THR A 518 16.66 -14.97 -36.36
C THR A 518 17.43 -15.52 -37.54
N PHE A 519 17.00 -16.69 -38.03
CA PHE A 519 17.48 -17.37 -39.23
C PHE A 519 17.55 -16.45 -40.45
#